data_AF-A0A7S1G419-F1
#
_entry.id   AF-A0A7S1G419-F1
#
_cell.length_a   1.000
_cell.length_b   1.000
_cell.length_c   1.000
_cell.angle_alpha   90.00
_cell.angle_beta   90.00
_cell.angle_gamma   90.00
#
_symmetry.space_group_name_H-M   'P 1'
#
loop_
_entity.id
_entity.type
_entity.pdbx_description
1 polymer ?
#
loop_
_entity_poly.entity_id
_entity_poly.type
_entity_poly.pdbx_seq_one_letter_code
_entity_poly.pdbx_strand_id
1 'polypeptide(L)'
;SEHMRLLATQDALEAGGDRGVAFVDGSVNDTLFNLIVLGQDRRAAEVAADFDVSEQRLHAVKVRALAELGDWDALFEFARSKKSPIGIVPFAEAAEAAGELPEVARYARLMQDADLRLEWLMRAKAWRDAAREAARQKDGMHLVEIRDACGDPGLQRDIE
;
A
#
# COMPACT_ATOMS: atom_id res chain seq x y z
N SER A 1 -27.18 -20.26 6.67
CA SER A 1 -26.75 -18.89 7.01
C SER A 1 -25.43 -18.61 6.30
N GLU A 2 -25.12 -17.34 6.05
CA GLU A 2 -23.83 -16.92 5.49
C GLU A 2 -22.64 -17.48 6.29
N HIS A 3 -22.74 -17.45 7.62
CA HIS A 3 -21.75 -18.01 8.52
C HIS A 3 -21.47 -19.52 8.28
N MET A 4 -22.51 -20.35 8.10
CA MET A 4 -22.31 -21.78 7.79
C MET A 4 -21.66 -21.98 6.41
N ARG A 5 -21.89 -21.08 5.45
CA ARG A 5 -21.25 -21.13 4.13
C ARG A 5 -19.77 -20.78 4.24
N LEU A 6 -19.43 -19.75 5.02
CA LEU A 6 -18.04 -19.35 5.28
C LEU A 6 -17.25 -20.49 5.92
N LEU A 7 -17.80 -21.14 6.95
CA LEU A 7 -17.16 -22.29 7.59
C LEU A 7 -16.90 -23.43 6.59
N ALA A 8 -17.89 -23.79 5.76
CA ALA A 8 -17.71 -24.82 4.74
C ALA A 8 -16.64 -24.45 3.69
N THR A 9 -16.54 -23.17 3.32
CA THR A 9 -15.46 -22.68 2.46
C THR A 9 -14.12 -22.83 3.16
N GLN A 10 -13.99 -22.38 4.41
CA GLN A 10 -12.76 -22.46 5.20
C GLN A 10 -12.28 -23.91 5.37
N ASP A 11 -13.19 -24.83 5.69
CA ASP A 11 -12.91 -26.28 5.78
C ASP A 11 -12.35 -26.84 4.46
N ALA A 12 -12.92 -26.41 3.32
CA ALA A 12 -12.43 -26.82 2.00
C ALA A 12 -11.04 -26.25 1.68
N LEU A 13 -10.74 -25.03 2.12
CA LEU A 13 -9.40 -24.43 1.99
C LEU A 13 -8.37 -25.25 2.79
N GLU A 14 -8.68 -25.58 4.04
CA GLU A 14 -7.79 -26.36 4.92
C GLU A 14 -7.56 -27.79 4.40
N ALA A 15 -8.60 -28.45 3.86
CA ALA A 15 -8.50 -29.78 3.26
C ALA A 15 -7.65 -29.78 1.97
N GLY A 16 -7.55 -28.65 1.27
CA GLY A 16 -6.81 -28.48 0.03
C GLY A 16 -5.28 -28.46 0.16
N GLY A 17 -4.74 -28.51 1.38
CA GLY A 17 -3.30 -28.58 1.62
C GLY A 17 -2.62 -27.22 1.87
N ASP A 18 -3.40 -26.18 2.17
CA ASP A 18 -2.93 -24.85 2.59
C ASP A 18 -2.40 -24.89 4.04
N ARG A 19 -1.45 -25.80 4.30
CA ARG A 19 -0.92 -26.08 5.64
C ARG A 19 -0.03 -24.93 6.08
N GLY A 20 -0.51 -24.12 7.02
CA GLY A 20 0.29 -23.09 7.68
C GLY A 20 -0.52 -21.94 8.27
N VAL A 21 -1.77 -21.76 7.83
CA VAL A 21 -2.64 -20.68 8.31
C VAL A 21 -4.01 -21.26 8.64
N ALA A 22 -4.50 -21.00 9.86
CA ALA A 22 -5.86 -21.37 10.25
C ALA A 22 -6.84 -20.43 9.55
N PHE A 23 -7.79 -20.98 8.81
CA PHE A 23 -8.84 -20.19 8.15
C PHE A 23 -10.13 -20.19 8.97
N VAL A 24 -10.38 -21.24 9.75
CA VAL A 24 -11.62 -21.44 10.51
C VAL A 24 -11.78 -20.39 11.63
N ASP A 25 -13.03 -19.97 11.85
CA ASP A 25 -13.48 -18.95 12.83
C ASP A 25 -13.05 -17.50 12.53
N GLY A 26 -12.35 -17.25 11.41
CA GLY A 26 -12.06 -15.92 10.91
C GLY A 26 -13.22 -15.27 10.16
N SER A 27 -13.21 -13.94 10.04
CA SER A 27 -14.12 -13.23 9.14
C SER A 27 -13.78 -13.49 7.66
N VAL A 28 -14.67 -13.10 6.74
CA VAL A 28 -14.36 -13.10 5.29
C VAL A 28 -13.09 -12.30 5.01
N ASN A 29 -12.86 -11.18 5.70
CA ASN A 29 -11.65 -10.38 5.54
C ASN A 29 -10.39 -11.14 5.98
N ASP A 30 -10.45 -11.90 7.07
CA ASP A 30 -9.31 -12.69 7.56
C ASP A 30 -9.01 -13.83 6.60
N THR A 31 -10.06 -14.45 6.04
CA THR A 31 -9.92 -15.47 5.00
C THR A 31 -9.25 -14.92 3.75
N LEU A 32 -9.70 -13.76 3.25
CA LEU A 32 -9.09 -13.07 2.11
C LEU A 32 -7.63 -12.70 2.38
N PHE A 33 -7.35 -12.17 3.57
CA PHE A 33 -6.00 -11.79 3.99
C PHE A 33 -5.06 -13.01 3.96
N ASN A 34 -5.48 -14.12 4.58
CA ASN A 34 -4.70 -15.36 4.64
C ASN A 34 -4.44 -15.95 3.25
N LEU A 35 -5.43 -15.92 2.36
CA LEU A 35 -5.25 -16.35 0.96
C LEU A 35 -4.20 -15.50 0.23
N ILE A 36 -4.19 -14.20 0.44
CA ILE A 36 -3.21 -13.30 -0.18
C ILE A 36 -1.81 -13.54 0.41
N VAL A 37 -1.71 -13.73 1.74
CA VAL A 37 -0.45 -14.09 2.42
C VAL A 37 0.15 -15.39 1.85
N LEU A 38 -0.69 -16.34 1.44
CA LEU A 38 -0.27 -17.60 0.81
C LEU A 38 -0.02 -17.49 -0.70
N GLY A 39 -0.09 -16.29 -1.29
CA GLY A 39 0.09 -16.06 -2.73
C GLY A 39 -1.08 -16.58 -3.60
N GLN A 40 -2.28 -16.71 -3.02
CA GLN A 40 -3.46 -17.28 -3.66
C GLN A 40 -4.46 -16.21 -4.12
N ASP A 41 -3.98 -15.16 -4.79
CA ASP A 41 -4.78 -14.03 -5.26
C ASP A 41 -6.04 -14.43 -6.04
N ARG A 42 -5.93 -15.47 -6.86
CA ARG A 42 -7.07 -15.98 -7.64
C ARG A 42 -8.18 -16.52 -6.73
N ARG A 43 -7.82 -17.33 -5.72
CA ARG A 43 -8.78 -17.89 -4.76
C ARG A 43 -9.35 -16.78 -3.88
N ALA A 44 -8.55 -15.78 -3.51
CA ALA A 44 -9.04 -14.61 -2.80
C ALA A 44 -10.10 -13.85 -3.62
N ALA A 45 -9.90 -13.68 -4.94
CA ALA A 45 -10.88 -13.06 -5.82
C ALA A 45 -12.18 -13.89 -5.95
N GLU A 46 -12.06 -15.22 -6.02
CA GLU A 46 -13.21 -16.14 -6.04
C GLU A 46 -14.03 -16.04 -4.74
N VAL A 47 -13.38 -16.09 -3.58
CA VAL A 47 -14.03 -15.89 -2.26
C VAL A 47 -14.64 -14.50 -2.15
N ALA A 48 -13.97 -13.46 -2.63
CA ALA A 48 -14.53 -12.11 -2.62
C ALA A 48 -15.84 -12.03 -3.41
N ALA A 49 -15.91 -12.68 -4.57
CA ALA A 49 -17.13 -12.74 -5.38
C ALA A 49 -18.25 -13.54 -4.70
N ASP A 50 -17.92 -14.69 -4.09
CA ASP A 50 -18.90 -15.57 -3.42
C ASP A 50 -19.56 -14.93 -2.18
N PHE A 51 -18.87 -13.95 -1.57
CA PHE A 51 -19.32 -13.23 -0.38
C PHE A 51 -19.61 -11.74 -0.65
N ASP A 52 -19.81 -11.36 -1.92
CA ASP A 52 -20.19 -10.00 -2.34
C ASP A 52 -19.26 -8.90 -1.79
N VAL A 53 -17.97 -9.21 -1.63
CA VAL A 53 -16.96 -8.27 -1.16
C VAL A 53 -16.62 -7.29 -2.28
N SER A 54 -16.79 -6.00 -2.00
CA SER A 54 -16.46 -4.96 -2.98
C SER A 54 -14.98 -4.97 -3.35
N GLU A 55 -14.69 -4.59 -4.60
CA GLU A 55 -13.31 -4.46 -5.10
C GLU A 55 -12.48 -3.53 -4.20
N GLN A 56 -13.07 -2.43 -3.73
CA GLN A 56 -12.42 -1.51 -2.78
C GLN A 56 -11.97 -2.22 -1.50
N ARG A 57 -12.83 -3.06 -0.91
CA ARG A 57 -12.50 -3.81 0.31
C ARG A 57 -11.44 -4.87 0.04
N LEU A 58 -11.54 -5.62 -1.06
CA LEU A 58 -10.53 -6.62 -1.45
C LEU A 58 -9.15 -5.96 -1.64
N HIS A 59 -9.11 -4.80 -2.30
CA HIS A 59 -7.86 -4.05 -2.49
C HIS A 59 -7.25 -3.60 -1.16
N ALA A 60 -8.06 -3.09 -0.23
CA ALA A 60 -7.58 -2.70 1.10
C ALA A 60 -6.99 -3.90 1.87
N VAL A 61 -7.65 -5.08 1.81
CA VAL A 61 -7.12 -6.31 2.41
C VAL A 61 -5.79 -6.72 1.76
N LYS A 62 -5.69 -6.61 0.44
CA LYS A 62 -4.45 -6.92 -0.30
C LYS A 62 -3.29 -6.00 0.05
N VAL A 63 -3.53 -4.69 0.17
CA VAL A 63 -2.50 -3.74 0.61
C VAL A 63 -1.98 -4.13 1.99
N ARG A 64 -2.88 -4.40 2.94
CA ARG A 64 -2.51 -4.82 4.30
C ARG A 64 -1.68 -6.11 4.27
N ALA A 65 -2.12 -7.12 3.55
CA ALA A 65 -1.45 -8.42 3.48
C ALA A 65 -0.03 -8.32 2.90
N LEU A 66 0.14 -7.62 1.78
CA LEU A 66 1.46 -7.46 1.15
C LEU A 66 2.41 -6.59 1.99
N ALA A 67 1.88 -5.56 2.67
CA ALA A 67 2.67 -4.74 3.58
C ALA A 67 3.12 -5.53 4.83
N GLU A 68 2.24 -6.34 5.43
CA GLU A 68 2.60 -7.22 6.55
C GLU A 68 3.62 -8.31 6.16
N LEU A 69 3.58 -8.77 4.90
CA LEU A 69 4.61 -9.65 4.34
C LEU A 69 5.94 -8.94 4.04
N GLY A 70 5.95 -7.60 3.96
CA GLY A 70 7.09 -6.85 3.45
C GLY A 70 7.35 -7.07 1.95
N ASP A 71 6.37 -7.58 1.20
CA ASP A 71 6.49 -7.79 -0.26
C ASP A 71 6.19 -6.48 -1.01
N TRP A 72 7.10 -5.53 -0.86
CA TRP A 72 6.97 -4.19 -1.40
C TRP A 72 6.97 -4.16 -2.93
N ASP A 73 7.66 -5.10 -3.57
CA ASP A 73 7.66 -5.21 -5.03
C ASP A 73 6.31 -5.68 -5.55
N ALA A 74 5.70 -6.72 -4.95
CA ALA A 74 4.34 -7.11 -5.30
C ALA A 74 3.33 -5.99 -5.00
N LEU A 75 3.49 -5.28 -3.87
CA LEU A 75 2.61 -4.17 -3.50
C LEU A 75 2.74 -3.00 -4.48
N PHE A 76 3.95 -2.70 -4.96
CA PHE A 76 4.17 -1.66 -5.95
C PHE A 76 3.65 -2.02 -7.34
N GLU A 77 3.84 -3.26 -7.79
CA GLU A 77 3.23 -3.73 -9.03
C GLU A 77 1.70 -3.72 -8.93
N PHE A 78 1.15 -4.03 -7.75
CA PHE A 78 -0.27 -3.89 -7.49
C PHE A 78 -0.74 -2.42 -7.57
N ALA A 79 -0.01 -1.47 -6.98
CA ALA A 79 -0.31 -0.04 -7.05
C ALA A 79 -0.31 0.50 -8.49
N ARG A 80 0.57 -0.04 -9.35
CA ARG A 80 0.72 0.34 -10.75
C ARG A 80 -0.22 -0.38 -11.69
N SER A 81 -0.77 -1.52 -11.27
CA SER A 81 -1.83 -2.21 -11.99
C SER A 81 -3.07 -1.30 -12.07
N LYS A 82 -4.08 -1.68 -12.87
CA LYS A 82 -5.32 -0.91 -13.15
C LYS A 82 -5.70 0.07 -12.02
N LYS A 83 -6.08 1.30 -12.38
CA LYS A 83 -6.41 2.39 -11.44
C LYS A 83 -7.19 1.86 -10.23
N SER A 84 -6.48 1.66 -9.11
CA SER A 84 -7.07 1.02 -7.94
C SER A 84 -8.19 1.90 -7.38
N PRO A 85 -9.36 1.33 -7.01
CA PRO A 85 -10.48 2.11 -6.47
C PRO A 85 -10.15 2.78 -5.13
N ILE A 86 -9.10 2.35 -4.43
CA ILE A 86 -8.63 2.95 -3.16
C ILE A 86 -7.63 4.10 -3.36
N GLY A 87 -7.20 4.37 -4.60
CA GLY A 87 -6.16 5.37 -4.89
C GLY A 87 -4.75 4.93 -4.42
N ILE A 88 -3.78 5.84 -4.48
CA ILE A 88 -2.37 5.54 -4.15
C ILE A 88 -2.04 5.77 -2.67
N VAL A 89 -2.74 6.70 -2.00
CA VAL A 89 -2.46 7.08 -0.61
C VAL A 89 -2.40 5.89 0.35
N PRO A 90 -3.33 4.90 0.30
CA PRO A 90 -3.27 3.77 1.22
C PRO A 90 -2.02 2.89 1.08
N PHE A 91 -1.38 2.88 -0.09
CA PHE A 91 -0.12 2.17 -0.31
C PHE A 91 1.04 2.90 0.37
N ALA A 92 1.05 4.23 0.28
CA ALA A 92 2.05 5.06 0.96
C ALA A 92 1.88 5.03 2.49
N GLU A 93 0.64 5.06 2.99
CA GLU A 93 0.33 4.89 4.41
C GLU A 93 0.81 3.53 4.94
N ALA A 94 0.61 2.45 4.19
CA ALA A 94 1.08 1.12 4.58
C ALA A 94 2.61 1.05 4.68
N ALA A 95 3.33 1.63 3.70
CA ALA A 95 4.79 1.73 3.74
C ALA A 95 5.29 2.60 4.90
N GLU A 96 4.63 3.71 5.18
CA GLU A 96 4.99 4.60 6.27
C GLU A 96 4.78 3.94 7.64
N ALA A 97 3.65 3.24 7.81
CA ALA A 97 3.35 2.49 9.03
C ALA A 97 4.39 1.38 9.29
N ALA A 98 4.96 0.80 8.23
CA ALA A 98 6.05 -0.17 8.31
C ALA A 98 7.44 0.48 8.52
N GLY A 99 7.55 1.81 8.43
CA GLY A 99 8.82 2.54 8.54
C GLY A 99 9.67 2.52 7.26
N GLU A 100 9.12 2.08 6.13
CA GLU A 100 9.82 1.88 4.85
C GLU A 100 9.81 3.15 4.00
N LEU A 101 10.58 4.16 4.43
CA LEU A 101 10.66 5.47 3.76
C LEU A 101 10.98 5.40 2.25
N PRO A 102 11.87 4.50 1.74
CA PRO A 102 12.09 4.37 0.30
C PRO A 102 10.82 4.01 -0.48
N GLU A 103 9.96 3.18 0.11
CA GLU A 103 8.68 2.77 -0.49
C GLU A 103 7.64 3.88 -0.41
N VAL A 104 7.58 4.63 0.69
CA VAL A 104 6.75 5.86 0.77
C VAL A 104 7.08 6.81 -0.39
N ALA A 105 8.37 7.04 -0.67
CA ALA A 105 8.79 7.86 -1.81
C ALA A 105 8.40 7.24 -3.16
N ARG A 106 8.46 5.91 -3.28
CA ARG A 106 8.09 5.16 -4.49
C ARG A 106 6.61 5.35 -4.82
N TYR A 107 5.73 5.28 -3.83
CA TYR A 107 4.29 5.52 -3.99
C TYR A 107 3.96 7.00 -4.21
N ALA A 108 4.63 7.92 -3.49
CA ALA A 108 4.44 9.36 -3.66
C ALA A 108 4.63 9.80 -5.14
N ARG A 109 5.62 9.23 -5.84
CA ARG A 109 5.89 9.52 -7.26
C ARG A 109 4.76 9.11 -8.22
N LEU A 110 3.84 8.25 -7.79
CA LEU A 110 2.66 7.86 -8.59
C LEU A 110 1.48 8.81 -8.42
N MET A 111 1.50 9.65 -7.38
CA MET A 111 0.44 10.62 -7.10
C MET A 111 0.43 11.71 -8.16
N GLN A 112 -0.73 11.96 -8.76
CA GLN A 112 -0.86 12.94 -9.86
C GLN A 112 -0.92 14.38 -9.34
N ASP A 113 -1.63 14.57 -8.23
CA ASP A 113 -1.71 15.85 -7.53
C ASP A 113 -0.32 16.26 -7.01
N ALA A 114 0.11 17.47 -7.34
CA ALA A 114 1.46 17.95 -7.06
C ALA A 114 1.67 18.31 -5.59
N ASP A 115 0.65 18.85 -4.93
CA ASP A 115 0.68 19.20 -3.52
C ASP A 115 0.75 17.92 -2.67
N LEU A 116 -0.12 16.97 -2.95
CA LEU A 116 -0.12 15.66 -2.30
C LEU A 116 1.19 14.91 -2.55
N ARG A 117 1.71 14.94 -3.79
CA ARG A 117 3.00 14.33 -4.10
C ARG A 117 4.13 14.98 -3.30
N LEU A 118 4.17 16.31 -3.20
CA LEU A 118 5.16 17.03 -2.41
C LEU A 118 5.07 16.66 -0.92
N GLU A 119 3.86 16.68 -0.35
CA GLU A 119 3.61 16.28 1.04
C GLU A 119 4.19 14.89 1.33
N TRP A 120 3.84 13.89 0.51
CA TRP A 120 4.30 12.52 0.71
C TRP A 120 5.80 12.33 0.44
N LEU A 121 6.40 13.08 -0.47
CA LEU A 121 7.87 13.09 -0.65
C LEU A 121 8.59 13.66 0.57
N MET A 122 8.01 14.66 1.25
CA MET A 122 8.55 15.21 2.50
C MET A 122 8.41 14.23 3.65
N ARG A 123 7.25 13.56 3.80
CA ARG A 123 7.06 12.46 4.77
C ARG A 123 8.08 11.33 4.59
N ALA A 124 8.35 10.97 3.33
CA ALA A 124 9.36 9.99 2.95
C ALA A 124 10.81 10.47 3.17
N LYS A 125 11.02 11.73 3.53
CA LYS A 125 12.34 12.39 3.60
C LYS A 125 13.12 12.29 2.28
N ALA A 126 12.40 12.21 1.16
CA ALA A 126 12.97 12.17 -0.18
C ALA A 126 13.34 13.59 -0.63
N TRP A 127 14.23 14.25 0.12
CA TRP A 127 14.46 15.69 0.06
C TRP A 127 14.81 16.23 -1.33
N ARG A 128 15.59 15.48 -2.10
CA ARG A 128 15.93 15.89 -3.48
C ARG A 128 14.72 15.86 -4.40
N ASP A 129 13.82 14.91 -4.20
CA ASP A 129 12.60 14.79 -5.01
C ASP A 129 11.60 15.86 -4.58
N ALA A 130 11.43 16.05 -3.27
CA ALA A 130 10.60 17.11 -2.69
C ALA A 130 11.07 18.49 -3.16
N ALA A 131 12.38 18.79 -3.14
CA ALA A 131 12.93 20.07 -3.58
C ALA A 131 12.64 20.31 -5.07
N ARG A 132 12.79 19.28 -5.92
CA ARG A 132 12.43 19.39 -7.35
C ARG A 132 10.95 19.65 -7.55
N GLU A 133 10.08 19.05 -6.74
CA GLU A 133 8.64 19.25 -6.83
C GLU A 133 8.24 20.67 -6.37
N ALA A 134 8.74 21.12 -5.21
CA ALA A 134 8.53 22.47 -4.71
C ALA A 134 9.05 23.55 -5.69
N ALA A 135 10.24 23.33 -6.28
CA ALA A 135 10.81 24.25 -7.27
C ALA A 135 9.93 24.37 -8.54
N ARG A 136 9.37 23.26 -9.04
CA ARG A 136 8.42 23.29 -10.18
C ARG A 136 7.17 24.10 -9.88
N GLN A 137 6.71 24.05 -8.64
CA GLN A 137 5.55 24.79 -8.15
C GLN A 137 5.87 26.24 -7.80
N LYS A 138 7.15 26.64 -7.80
CA LYS A 138 7.64 27.93 -7.30
C LYS A 138 7.28 28.14 -5.82
N ASP A 139 7.26 27.06 -5.06
CA ASP A 139 6.92 27.06 -3.64
C ASP A 139 8.15 27.38 -2.79
N GLY A 140 8.38 28.68 -2.58
CA GLY A 140 9.50 29.15 -1.76
C GLY A 140 9.40 28.73 -0.28
N MET A 141 8.20 28.48 0.22
CA MET A 141 7.99 28.11 1.63
C MET A 141 8.48 26.69 1.87
N HIS A 142 8.03 25.72 1.07
CA HIS A 142 8.49 24.34 1.20
C HIS A 142 9.97 24.18 0.81
N LEU A 143 10.50 24.99 -0.13
CA LEU A 143 11.93 25.00 -0.41
C LEU A 143 12.76 25.37 0.83
N VAL A 144 12.36 26.40 1.57
CA VAL A 144 13.01 26.78 2.84
C VAL A 144 12.90 25.65 3.87
N GLU A 145 11.72 25.06 4.04
CA GLU A 145 11.52 23.94 4.96
C GLU A 145 12.41 22.74 4.62
N ILE A 146 12.48 22.37 3.34
CA ILE A 146 13.31 21.26 2.87
C ILE A 146 14.80 21.55 3.11
N ARG A 147 15.27 22.78 2.83
CA ARG A 147 16.66 23.18 3.10
C ARG A 147 17.00 22.98 4.57
N ASP A 148 16.12 23.43 5.46
CA ASP A 148 16.35 23.39 6.91
C ASP A 148 16.27 21.96 7.47
N ALA A 149 15.42 21.10 6.89
CA ALA A 149 15.21 19.72 7.33
C ALA A 149 16.17 18.68 6.72
N CYS A 150 16.71 18.91 5.52
CA CYS A 150 17.35 17.84 4.74
C CYS A 150 18.70 17.36 5.27
N GLY A 151 19.44 18.21 5.98
CA GLY A 151 20.79 17.91 6.49
C GLY A 151 21.83 17.58 5.41
N ASP A 152 21.56 17.86 4.12
CA ASP A 152 22.48 17.64 2.99
C ASP A 152 23.03 19.01 2.53
N PRO A 153 24.30 19.36 2.83
CA PRO A 153 24.91 20.63 2.42
C PRO A 153 25.01 20.83 0.90
N GLY A 154 24.96 19.76 0.11
CA GLY A 154 24.85 19.84 -1.34
C GLY A 154 23.48 20.38 -1.73
N LEU A 155 22.43 19.70 -1.27
CA LEU A 155 21.06 20.12 -1.54
C LEU A 155 20.73 21.51 -0.98
N GLN A 156 21.27 21.86 0.19
CA GLN A 156 21.05 23.18 0.79
C GLN A 156 21.57 24.32 -0.09
N ARG A 157 22.72 24.13 -0.75
CA ARG A 157 23.27 25.10 -1.71
C ARG A 157 22.47 25.15 -3.01
N ASP A 158 21.91 24.02 -3.44
CA ASP A 158 21.12 23.94 -4.66
C ASP A 158 19.73 24.60 -4.54
N ILE A 159 19.27 24.90 -3.31
CA ILE A 159 17.97 25.53 -3.02
C ILE A 159 18.06 27.07 -2.97
N GLU A 160 19.26 27.66 -3.03
CA GLU A 160 19.47 29.14 -3.05
C GLU A 160 18.79 29.84 -4.25
#